data_AF-A0A8J5QE21-F1
#
_entry.id   AF-A0A8J5QE21-F1
#
_cell.length_a   1.000
_cell.length_b   1.000
_cell.length_c   1.000
_cell.angle_alpha   90.00
_cell.angle_beta   90.00
_cell.angle_gamma   90.00
#
_symmetry.space_group_name_H-M   'P 1'
#
loop_
_entity.id
_entity.type
_entity.pdbx_description
1 polymer ?
#
loop_
_entity_poly.entity_id
_entity_poly.type
_entity_poly.pdbx_seq_one_letter_code
_entity_poly.pdbx_strand_id
1 'polypeptide(L)'
;MSTELMPSTRARAALHQDPVGTLMEEVKLKPQYHPVLRPNGTINLSGALNSLMTDWMATYSEKEPLSMSECLSYGPLTGSQDLLEAAAGYFNRFFSPCEPIRAEHILAANGVTSLMDMVAWTLCDPGQGVLYLTPNFFMLDYNCEGTIM
;
A
#
# COMPACT_ATOMS: atom_id res chain seq x y z
N MET A 1 8.27 40.44 8.97
CA MET A 1 8.74 39.20 9.60
C MET A 1 8.05 38.05 8.88
N SER A 2 8.79 37.29 8.08
CA SER A 2 8.26 36.08 7.44
C SER A 2 8.12 35.02 8.53
N THR A 3 6.90 34.77 9.00
CA THR A 3 6.61 33.55 9.77
C THR A 3 6.69 32.40 8.78
N GLU A 4 7.84 31.73 8.71
CA GLU A 4 7.93 30.44 8.05
C GLU A 4 6.89 29.51 8.66
N LEU A 5 6.00 28.99 7.81
CA LEU A 5 5.03 27.97 8.19
C LEU A 5 5.80 26.69 8.52
N MET A 6 6.07 26.48 9.81
CA MET A 6 6.75 25.28 10.29
C MET A 6 5.78 24.08 10.27
N PRO A 7 6.22 22.89 9.84
CA PRO A 7 5.42 21.67 9.94
C PRO A 7 5.07 21.34 11.40
N SER A 8 4.01 20.57 11.60
CA SER A 8 3.59 20.11 12.93
C SER A 8 4.68 19.28 13.63
N THR A 9 4.61 19.17 14.95
CA THR A 9 5.55 18.33 15.74
C THR A 9 5.61 16.90 15.22
N ARG A 10 4.44 16.33 14.86
CA ARG A 10 4.32 15.00 14.27
C ARG A 10 5.03 14.90 12.91
N ALA A 11 4.79 15.87 12.02
CA ALA A 11 5.44 15.90 10.71
C ALA A 11 6.97 16.00 10.84
N ARG A 12 7.46 16.78 11.81
CA ARG A 12 8.89 16.93 12.08
C ARG A 12 9.52 15.65 12.65
N ALA A 13 8.80 14.93 13.51
CA ALA A 13 9.28 13.66 14.07
C ALA A 13 9.44 12.57 12.98
N ALA A 14 8.55 12.55 11.99
CA ALA A 14 8.59 11.60 10.88
C ALA A 14 9.76 11.81 9.89
N LEU A 15 10.41 12.98 9.87
CA LEU A 15 11.46 13.31 8.89
C LEU A 15 12.73 12.46 9.01
N HIS A 16 12.98 11.85 10.17
CA HIS A 16 14.26 11.17 10.47
C HIS A 16 14.15 9.65 10.54
N GLN A 17 13.05 9.10 10.03
CA GLN A 17 12.58 7.77 10.36
C GLN A 17 12.49 6.84 9.14
N ASP A 18 13.49 6.75 8.26
CA ASP A 18 13.48 5.71 7.21
C ASP A 18 14.87 5.18 6.80
N PRO A 19 15.58 4.47 7.69
CA PRO A 19 16.87 3.87 7.36
C PRO A 19 16.75 2.77 6.30
N VAL A 20 15.60 2.07 6.23
CA VAL A 20 15.37 1.00 5.25
C VAL A 20 15.14 1.59 3.86
N GLY A 21 14.32 2.62 3.73
CA GLY A 21 14.10 3.33 2.48
C GLY A 21 15.37 4.00 1.96
N THR A 22 16.18 4.58 2.87
CA THR A 22 17.52 5.11 2.51
C THR A 22 18.39 4.02 1.89
N LEU A 23 18.48 2.84 2.53
CA LEU A 23 19.25 1.72 2.00
C LEU A 23 18.67 1.21 0.67
N MET A 24 17.34 1.13 0.54
CA MET A 24 16.69 0.74 -0.71
C MET A 24 17.00 1.72 -1.84
N GLU A 25 17.06 3.02 -1.56
CA GLU A 25 17.43 4.05 -2.53
C GLU A 25 18.90 3.91 -2.95
N GLU A 26 19.81 3.72 -2.00
CA GLU A 26 21.22 3.44 -2.29
C GLU A 26 21.38 2.20 -3.18
N VAL A 27 20.65 1.11 -2.90
CA VAL A 27 20.66 -0.10 -3.72
C VAL A 27 20.13 0.17 -5.13
N LYS A 28 19.09 0.98 -5.28
CA LYS A 28 18.55 1.38 -6.60
C LYS A 28 19.55 2.19 -7.41
N LEU A 29 20.34 3.06 -6.77
CA LEU A 29 21.34 3.90 -7.42
C LEU A 29 22.58 3.11 -7.90
N LYS A 30 22.82 1.91 -7.38
CA LYS A 30 23.89 1.04 -7.86
C LYS A 30 23.60 0.54 -9.29
N PRO A 31 24.62 0.23 -10.11
CA PRO A 31 24.41 -0.34 -11.43
C PRO A 31 23.65 -1.67 -11.34
N GLN A 32 22.42 -1.70 -11.85
CA GLN A 32 21.60 -2.90 -11.84
C GLN A 32 22.09 -3.91 -12.88
N TYR A 33 22.00 -5.19 -12.53
CA TYR A 33 22.34 -6.30 -13.40
C TYR A 33 21.60 -6.20 -14.74
N HIS A 34 22.34 -6.48 -15.82
CA HIS A 34 21.79 -6.70 -17.14
C HIS A 34 22.65 -7.75 -17.84
N PRO A 35 22.07 -8.82 -18.43
CA PRO A 35 22.84 -9.99 -18.89
C PRO A 35 23.93 -9.65 -19.91
N VAL A 36 23.69 -8.67 -20.79
CA VAL A 36 24.65 -8.23 -21.82
C VAL A 36 25.43 -6.97 -21.40
N LEU A 37 24.72 -5.87 -21.11
CA LEU A 37 25.33 -4.56 -20.87
C LEU A 37 26.07 -4.44 -19.53
N ARG A 38 25.64 -5.18 -18.49
CA ARG A 38 26.15 -5.06 -17.12
C ARG A 38 26.07 -6.42 -16.39
N PRO A 39 26.84 -7.44 -16.83
CA PRO A 39 26.77 -8.78 -16.22
C PRO A 39 27.24 -8.80 -14.76
N ASN A 40 28.05 -7.82 -14.35
CA ASN A 40 28.52 -7.65 -12.97
C ASN A 40 27.66 -6.66 -12.15
N GLY A 41 26.50 -6.25 -12.67
CA GLY A 41 25.60 -5.36 -11.94
C GLY A 41 24.94 -6.05 -10.74
N THR A 42 24.37 -5.26 -9.84
CA THR A 42 23.67 -5.76 -8.65
C THR A 42 22.35 -6.40 -9.05
N ILE A 43 22.08 -7.60 -8.51
CA ILE A 43 20.76 -8.22 -8.58
C ILE A 43 19.99 -7.79 -7.33
N ASN A 44 18.95 -6.98 -7.52
CA ASN A 44 18.13 -6.52 -6.43
C ASN A 44 17.06 -7.56 -6.05
N LEU A 45 17.17 -8.14 -4.85
CA LEU A 45 16.22 -9.10 -4.27
C LEU A 45 15.50 -8.55 -3.04
N SER A 46 15.59 -7.24 -2.77
CA SER A 46 15.03 -6.64 -1.55
C SER A 46 13.54 -6.30 -1.66
N GLY A 47 12.99 -6.26 -2.87
CA GLY A 47 11.59 -5.88 -3.12
C GLY A 47 10.64 -7.07 -3.11
N ALA A 48 9.53 -6.95 -2.37
CA ALA A 48 8.41 -7.88 -2.42
C ALA A 48 7.47 -7.53 -3.59
N LEU A 49 7.92 -7.78 -4.82
CA LEU A 49 7.16 -7.47 -6.05
C LEU A 49 6.83 -8.76 -6.80
N ASN A 50 5.58 -8.88 -7.25
CA ASN A 50 5.16 -9.96 -8.13
C ASN A 50 4.96 -9.43 -9.56
N SER A 51 5.97 -9.62 -10.40
CA SER A 51 5.93 -9.25 -11.83
C SER A 51 5.59 -10.42 -12.76
N LEU A 52 5.28 -11.60 -12.22
CA LEU A 52 5.07 -12.84 -12.98
C LEU A 52 3.82 -12.81 -13.85
N MET A 53 2.89 -11.90 -13.58
CA MET A 53 1.58 -11.79 -14.26
C MET A 53 1.45 -10.55 -15.14
N THR A 54 2.54 -9.81 -15.37
CA THR A 54 2.48 -8.51 -16.06
C THR A 54 1.95 -8.62 -17.48
N ASP A 55 2.34 -9.67 -18.20
CA ASP A 55 1.91 -9.99 -19.56
C ASP A 55 0.41 -10.35 -19.62
N TRP A 56 -0.04 -11.16 -18.67
CA TRP A 56 -1.45 -11.53 -18.55
C TRP A 56 -2.31 -10.31 -18.24
N MET A 57 -1.88 -9.45 -17.31
CA MET A 57 -2.59 -8.22 -16.92
C MET A 57 -2.69 -7.24 -18.10
N ALA A 58 -1.61 -7.07 -18.88
CA ALA A 58 -1.63 -6.24 -20.09
C ALA A 58 -2.67 -6.77 -21.09
N THR A 59 -2.60 -8.06 -21.40
CA THR A 59 -3.54 -8.73 -22.31
C THR A 59 -4.99 -8.65 -21.84
N TYR A 60 -5.23 -8.77 -20.53
CA TYR A 60 -6.57 -8.66 -19.95
C TYR A 60 -7.11 -7.24 -20.05
N SER A 61 -6.29 -6.24 -19.75
CA SER A 61 -6.69 -4.82 -19.77
C SER A 61 -7.08 -4.32 -21.16
N GLU A 62 -6.51 -4.90 -22.22
CA GLU A 62 -6.87 -4.56 -23.60
C GLU A 62 -8.25 -5.09 -24.02
N LYS A 63 -8.75 -6.15 -23.37
CA LYS A 63 -10.04 -6.79 -23.68
C LYS A 63 -11.22 -6.07 -23.05
N GLU A 64 -10.99 -5.40 -21.93
CA GLU A 64 -12.00 -4.73 -21.12
C GLU A 64 -11.73 -3.21 -21.13
N PRO A 65 -12.10 -2.50 -22.22
CA PRO A 65 -11.85 -1.07 -22.33
C PRO A 65 -12.62 -0.30 -21.26
N LEU A 66 -11.91 0.51 -20.50
CA LEU A 66 -12.51 1.36 -19.47
C LEU A 66 -13.33 2.50 -20.10
N SER A 67 -14.52 2.73 -19.56
CA SER A 67 -15.32 3.91 -19.89
C SER A 67 -14.71 5.14 -19.21
N MET A 68 -14.02 5.96 -19.99
CA MET A 68 -13.36 7.16 -19.46
C MET A 68 -14.35 8.12 -18.78
N SER A 69 -15.59 8.21 -19.28
CA SER A 69 -16.62 9.04 -18.64
C SER A 69 -17.03 8.54 -17.25
N GLU A 70 -17.05 7.23 -17.03
CA GLU A 70 -17.33 6.65 -15.71
C GLU A 70 -16.12 6.82 -14.79
N CYS A 71 -14.91 6.57 -15.28
CA CYS A 71 -13.68 6.71 -14.49
C CYS A 71 -13.40 8.16 -14.04
N LEU A 72 -13.82 9.16 -14.82
CA LEU A 72 -13.63 10.58 -14.49
C LEU A 72 -14.77 11.17 -13.64
N SER A 73 -15.78 10.37 -13.32
CA SER A 73 -16.91 10.81 -12.49
C SER A 73 -16.64 10.56 -11.00
N TYR A 74 -17.32 11.30 -10.12
CA TYR A 74 -17.29 11.02 -8.69
C TYR A 74 -17.98 9.68 -8.38
N GLY A 75 -17.26 8.80 -7.68
CA GLY A 75 -17.79 7.53 -7.19
C GLY A 75 -18.16 7.56 -5.70
N PRO A 76 -18.70 6.45 -5.17
CA PRO A 76 -18.96 6.31 -3.74
C PRO A 76 -17.66 6.36 -2.92
N LEU A 77 -17.73 6.92 -1.71
CA LEU A 77 -16.58 7.08 -0.82
C LEU A 77 -15.93 5.75 -0.38
N THR A 78 -16.71 4.67 -0.38
CA THR A 78 -16.28 3.33 0.05
C THR A 78 -15.79 2.44 -1.11
N GLY A 79 -15.87 2.92 -2.35
CA GLY A 79 -15.65 2.13 -3.57
C GLY A 79 -16.93 1.87 -4.36
N SER A 80 -16.81 1.60 -5.66
CA SER A 80 -17.97 1.23 -6.50
C SER A 80 -18.52 -0.14 -6.09
N GLN A 81 -19.83 -0.35 -6.26
CA GLN A 81 -20.48 -1.61 -5.91
C GLN A 81 -19.82 -2.80 -6.64
N ASP A 82 -19.55 -2.66 -7.93
CA ASP A 82 -18.89 -3.69 -8.75
C ASP A 82 -17.51 -4.08 -8.20
N LEU A 83 -16.73 -3.10 -7.71
CA LEU A 83 -15.43 -3.37 -7.09
C LEU A 83 -15.59 -4.16 -5.79
N LEU A 84 -16.54 -3.77 -4.94
CA LEU A 84 -16.77 -4.41 -3.64
C LEU A 84 -17.31 -5.84 -3.81
N GLU A 85 -18.20 -6.07 -4.78
CA GLU A 85 -18.71 -7.40 -5.11
C GLU A 85 -17.61 -8.29 -5.70
N ALA A 86 -16.79 -7.76 -6.61
CA ALA A 86 -15.66 -8.50 -7.17
C ALA A 86 -14.64 -8.88 -6.08
N ALA A 87 -14.33 -7.97 -5.17
CA ALA A 87 -13.46 -8.23 -4.03
C ALA A 87 -14.03 -9.31 -3.11
N ALA A 88 -15.31 -9.21 -2.74
CA ALA A 88 -16.00 -10.22 -1.93
C ALA A 88 -15.96 -11.60 -2.62
N GLY A 89 -16.26 -11.65 -3.92
CA GLY A 89 -16.18 -12.87 -4.72
C GLY A 89 -14.77 -13.47 -4.75
N TYR A 90 -13.72 -12.64 -4.88
CA TYR A 90 -12.33 -13.07 -4.81
C TYR A 90 -12.00 -13.74 -3.47
N PHE A 91 -12.37 -13.09 -2.35
CA PHE A 91 -12.12 -13.66 -1.02
C PHE A 91 -12.88 -14.96 -0.79
N ASN A 92 -14.17 -15.00 -1.13
CA ASN A 92 -14.99 -16.20 -1.01
C ASN A 92 -14.45 -17.36 -1.87
N ARG A 93 -13.90 -17.07 -3.05
CA ARG A 93 -13.36 -18.10 -3.96
C ARG A 93 -12.03 -18.68 -3.49
N PHE A 94 -11.12 -17.85 -2.98
CA PHE A 94 -9.73 -18.27 -2.74
C PHE A 94 -9.40 -18.54 -1.27
N PHE A 95 -10.16 -17.98 -0.32
CA PHE A 95 -9.79 -18.01 1.10
C PHE A 95 -10.74 -18.85 1.97
N SER A 96 -11.79 -19.45 1.39
CA SER A 96 -12.76 -20.33 2.10
C SER A 96 -13.18 -19.79 3.47
N PRO A 97 -13.76 -18.57 3.54
CA PRO A 97 -14.11 -17.95 4.81
C PRO A 97 -15.19 -18.74 5.54
N CYS A 98 -15.16 -18.71 6.88
CA CYS A 98 -16.15 -19.39 7.72
C CYS A 98 -17.58 -18.87 7.45
N GLU A 99 -17.71 -17.57 7.25
CA GLU A 99 -18.95 -16.89 6.84
C GLU A 99 -18.71 -16.19 5.50
N PRO A 100 -19.68 -16.19 4.57
CA PRO A 100 -19.54 -15.51 3.29
C PRO A 100 -19.27 -14.01 3.45
N ILE A 101 -18.21 -13.52 2.82
CA ILE A 101 -17.91 -12.08 2.74
C ILE A 101 -18.92 -11.42 1.80
N ARG A 102 -19.54 -10.34 2.25
CA ARG A 102 -20.47 -9.51 1.47
C ARG A 102 -19.82 -8.19 1.09
N ALA A 103 -20.29 -7.56 0.01
CA ALA A 103 -19.78 -6.26 -0.44
C ALA A 103 -19.86 -5.19 0.68
N GLU A 104 -20.92 -5.20 1.49
CA GLU A 104 -21.12 -4.34 2.66
C GLU A 104 -20.10 -4.52 3.80
N HIS A 105 -19.28 -5.58 3.76
CA HIS A 105 -18.17 -5.78 4.71
C HIS A 105 -16.86 -5.13 4.24
N ILE A 106 -16.80 -4.64 3.00
CA ILE A 106 -15.57 -4.20 2.35
C ILE A 106 -15.59 -2.68 2.17
N LEU A 107 -14.44 -2.05 2.42
CA LEU A 107 -14.16 -0.67 2.07
C LEU A 107 -12.88 -0.64 1.22
N ALA A 108 -12.94 0.03 0.07
CA ALA A 108 -11.79 0.27 -0.78
C ALA A 108 -11.00 1.50 -0.32
N ALA A 109 -9.68 1.41 -0.39
CA ALA A 109 -8.76 2.47 0.01
C ALA A 109 -7.51 2.46 -0.85
N ASN A 110 -6.66 3.49 -0.70
CA ASN A 110 -5.43 3.68 -1.49
C ASN A 110 -4.29 2.77 -1.01
N GLY A 111 -4.51 1.46 -1.05
CA GLY A 111 -3.54 0.45 -0.65
C GLY A 111 -3.52 0.16 0.85
N VAL A 112 -2.76 -0.87 1.22
CA VAL A 112 -2.72 -1.39 2.59
C VAL A 112 -2.12 -0.40 3.59
N THR A 113 -1.16 0.43 3.16
CA THR A 113 -0.55 1.47 4.03
C THR A 113 -1.61 2.44 4.56
N SER A 114 -2.50 2.94 3.69
CA SER A 114 -3.60 3.82 4.13
C SER A 114 -4.64 3.09 4.97
N LEU A 115 -4.89 1.81 4.69
CA LEU A 115 -5.79 0.99 5.53
C LEU A 115 -5.24 0.81 6.94
N MET A 116 -3.93 0.57 7.10
CA MET A 116 -3.30 0.44 8.42
C MET A 116 -3.48 1.71 9.25
N ASP A 117 -3.22 2.87 8.64
CA ASP A 117 -3.41 4.18 9.27
C ASP A 117 -4.88 4.42 9.67
N MET A 118 -5.83 4.15 8.76
CA MET A 118 -7.26 4.29 9.07
C MET A 118 -7.72 3.35 10.18
N VAL A 119 -7.23 2.10 10.20
CA VAL A 119 -7.58 1.14 11.26
C VAL A 119 -7.02 1.61 12.60
N ALA A 120 -5.77 2.05 12.66
CA ALA A 120 -5.18 2.61 13.87
C ALA A 120 -5.96 3.85 14.35
N TRP A 121 -6.30 4.76 13.43
CA TRP A 121 -7.04 5.99 13.74
C TRP A 121 -8.46 5.72 14.24
N THR A 122 -9.11 4.68 13.71
CA THR A 122 -10.49 4.35 14.05
C THR A 122 -10.60 3.56 15.35
N LEU A 123 -9.61 2.72 15.67
CA LEU A 123 -9.67 1.79 16.80
C LEU A 123 -8.91 2.26 18.04
N CYS A 124 -8.01 3.24 17.91
CA CYS A 124 -7.15 3.68 19.00
C CYS A 124 -7.29 5.18 19.29
N ASP A 125 -7.38 5.50 20.58
CA ASP A 125 -7.19 6.86 21.09
C ASP A 125 -5.69 7.17 21.27
N PRO A 126 -5.30 8.47 21.31
CA PRO A 126 -3.93 8.85 21.61
C PRO A 126 -3.40 8.24 22.92
N GLY A 127 -2.22 7.62 22.85
CA GLY A 127 -1.59 6.93 23.98
C GLY A 127 -2.03 5.47 24.17
N GLN A 128 -2.95 4.95 23.37
CA GLN A 128 -3.18 3.51 23.24
C GLN A 128 -2.16 2.87 22.30
N GLY A 129 -2.12 1.53 22.25
CA GLY A 129 -1.15 0.78 21.46
C GLY A 129 -1.75 -0.38 20.69
N VAL A 130 -1.09 -0.77 19.60
CA VAL A 130 -1.42 -1.93 18.76
C VAL A 130 -0.35 -2.99 18.96
N LEU A 131 -0.76 -4.25 19.16
CA LEU A 131 0.16 -5.38 19.27
C LEU A 131 0.35 -6.05 17.90
N TYR A 132 1.59 -6.29 17.51
CA TYR A 132 1.96 -7.10 16.34
C TYR A 132 3.08 -8.08 16.70
N LEU A 133 3.13 -9.20 15.97
CA LEU A 133 4.14 -10.24 16.17
C LEU A 133 5.49 -9.81 15.58
N THR A 134 6.58 -10.45 15.99
CA THR A 134 7.92 -10.24 15.40
C THR A 134 8.50 -11.57 14.90
N PRO A 135 9.24 -11.58 13.76
CA PRO A 135 9.52 -10.45 12.86
C PRO A 135 8.28 -10.03 12.05
N ASN A 136 8.24 -8.76 11.60
CA ASN A 136 7.11 -8.20 10.87
C ASN A 136 7.54 -7.27 9.72
N PHE A 137 6.53 -6.66 9.08
CA PHE A 137 6.72 -5.67 8.04
C PHE A 137 7.26 -4.36 8.62
N PHE A 138 8.46 -3.98 8.22
CA PHE A 138 9.21 -2.85 8.79
C PHE A 138 8.47 -1.50 8.79
N MET A 139 7.51 -1.28 7.89
CA MET A 139 6.72 -0.03 7.87
C MET A 139 5.58 0.00 8.89
N LEU A 140 5.31 -1.08 9.63
CA LEU A 140 4.24 -1.11 10.61
C LEU A 140 4.45 -0.06 11.71
N ASP A 141 5.69 0.12 12.15
CA ASP A 141 6.04 1.14 13.15
C ASP A 141 5.64 2.54 12.63
N TYR A 142 5.96 2.86 11.36
CA TYR A 142 5.59 4.16 10.77
C TYR A 142 4.09 4.34 10.54
N ASN A 143 3.41 3.30 10.04
CA ASN A 143 2.01 3.38 9.66
C ASN A 143 1.07 3.44 10.87
N CYS A 144 1.47 2.87 12.01
CA CYS A 144 0.64 2.83 13.20
C CYS A 144 1.05 3.88 14.25
N GLU A 145 2.34 4.12 14.46
CA GLU A 145 2.81 5.06 15.50
C GLU A 145 2.51 6.52 15.16
N GLY A 146 2.58 6.91 13.87
CA GLY A 146 2.30 8.28 13.44
C GLY A 146 0.88 8.76 13.75
N THR A 147 -0.05 7.82 13.97
CA THR A 147 -1.46 8.11 14.21
C THR A 147 -1.84 8.07 15.70
N ILE A 148 -1.24 7.18 16.48
CA ILE A 148 -1.53 6.99 17.92
C ILE A 148 -0.72 7.91 18.86
N MET A 149 0.28 8.63 18.32
CA MET A 149 1.09 9.64 19.01
C MET A 149 0.44 11.03 19.02
#